data_AF-A0A815ZC67-F1
#
_entry.id   AF-A0A815ZC67-F1
#
_cell.length_a   1.000
_cell.length_b   1.000
_cell.length_c   1.000
_cell.angle_alpha   90.00
_cell.angle_beta   90.00
_cell.angle_gamma   90.00
#
_symmetry.space_group_name_H-M   'P 1'
#
loop_
_entity.id
_entity.type
_entity.pdbx_description
1 polymer ?
#
loop_
_entity_poly.entity_id
_entity_poly.type
_entity_poly.pdbx_seq_one_letter_code
_entity_poly.pdbx_strand_id
1 'polypeptide(L)'
;ELLLWIVRLIIVDPYLMLHNPNKLDHETQMSTFELINGLVSLVHDTSMMPDVAHAAMESLLVLHETRNIELWNPEASINTFWSISSQVLFSISQKLVLHQIYEYTSVLRWLREILVLRNAFLFHHKDNAYLGSNIPMAKHAHTKLEIVFFIYLWSIDPEAVKIAMSCFALFAYEADIRFGFDETAVLALLPNYNIYMELSAASTTLVTTGRNALQKKILLLLRRIEYATPGNKQAWYDTFVSQQHLAKFLAIYPKRVDDLNSGGSTASSTSVSGSETSIITGSGYSKISKRRAGVHSSEHEIEDVFNEWANMTGFLCALGSVWLPIKNRPGQHGIPADTRRTSMEPVSSDLHYCPVTQFIGDCLKYLVCQNEKFGIQIQRHIQDLLGHELNPLCYPILFDQIKIQVDKFFDANGQVICSEQNTQFIDNVIVIMRSVFEMKAQQAAQNSLEGPTATTGSSNTLGVSGNNAGSSPSVVGGSSNDSSSNSTNGSGRGGPQQTSENPLANVISLEQLVLNIVRYARHLDTSVGAVAIRIRVCQLVESMMKRRDDLSFRQEIKFRNKLV
;
A
#
# COMPACT_ATOMS: atom_id res chain seq x y z
N GLU A 1 -31.98 16.58 -18.88
CA GLU A 1 -32.48 17.79 -18.19
C GLU A 1 -33.46 17.50 -17.06
N LEU A 2 -34.59 16.81 -17.28
CA LEU A 2 -35.53 16.50 -16.19
C LEU A 2 -34.88 15.76 -15.00
N LEU A 3 -34.07 14.72 -15.29
CA LEU A 3 -33.32 14.00 -14.26
C LEU A 3 -32.40 14.92 -13.44
N LEU A 4 -31.71 15.87 -14.09
CA LEU A 4 -30.84 16.83 -13.42
C LEU A 4 -31.63 17.69 -12.42
N TRP A 5 -32.80 18.19 -12.82
CA TRP A 5 -33.65 18.99 -11.96
C TRP A 5 -34.23 18.19 -10.79
N ILE A 6 -34.62 16.93 -11.01
CA ILE A 6 -35.08 16.02 -9.95
C ILE A 6 -33.95 15.80 -8.93
N VAL A 7 -32.73 15.53 -9.38
CA VAL A 7 -31.57 15.33 -8.51
C VAL A 7 -31.25 16.60 -7.72
N ARG A 8 -31.28 17.78 -8.38
CA ARG A 8 -31.05 19.08 -7.73
C ARG A 8 -32.12 19.43 -6.70
N LEU A 9 -33.35 18.94 -6.83
CA LEU A 9 -34.40 19.16 -5.84
C LEU A 9 -34.02 18.56 -4.48
N ILE A 10 -33.29 17.44 -4.46
CA ILE A 10 -32.77 16.81 -3.25
C ILE A 10 -31.79 17.73 -2.52
N ILE A 11 -31.00 18.50 -3.27
CA ILE A 11 -30.03 19.45 -2.72
C ILE A 11 -30.75 20.60 -1.99
N VAL A 12 -31.87 21.06 -2.56
CA VAL A 12 -32.66 22.18 -2.03
C VAL A 12 -33.53 21.75 -0.85
N ASP A 13 -34.23 20.62 -0.99
CA ASP A 13 -35.14 20.08 0.02
C ASP A 13 -35.08 18.54 0.05
N PRO A 14 -34.16 17.96 0.84
CA PRO A 14 -34.03 16.50 0.96
C PRO A 14 -35.24 15.86 1.67
N TYR A 15 -36.01 16.63 2.45
CA TYR A 15 -37.18 16.13 3.17
C TYR A 15 -38.25 15.58 2.21
N LEU A 16 -38.40 16.22 1.03
CA LEU A 16 -39.36 15.80 0.01
C LEU A 16 -39.16 14.34 -0.45
N MET A 17 -37.91 13.85 -0.43
CA MET A 17 -37.57 12.50 -0.88
C MET A 17 -37.39 11.49 0.27
N LEU A 18 -37.22 11.97 1.51
CA LEU A 18 -37.03 11.13 2.69
C LEU A 18 -38.30 10.95 3.51
N HIS A 19 -39.28 11.86 3.39
CA HIS A 19 -40.50 11.79 4.17
C HIS A 19 -41.67 11.19 3.38
N ASN A 20 -42.23 10.10 3.89
CA ASN A 20 -43.49 9.56 3.40
C ASN A 20 -44.38 9.15 4.59
N PRO A 21 -45.37 9.97 4.97
CA PRO A 21 -46.16 9.76 6.19
C PRO A 21 -47.08 8.54 6.14
N ASN A 22 -47.23 7.89 4.97
CA ASN A 22 -48.16 6.78 4.76
C ASN A 22 -47.46 5.40 4.68
N LYS A 23 -46.13 5.31 4.81
CA LYS A 23 -45.37 4.06 4.67
C LYS A 23 -45.06 3.40 6.02
N LEU A 24 -45.02 2.07 6.04
CA LEU A 24 -44.53 1.29 7.18
C LEU A 24 -42.99 1.38 7.29
N ASP A 25 -42.42 1.09 8.46
CA ASP A 25 -40.98 1.24 8.76
C ASP A 25 -40.05 0.58 7.72
N HIS A 26 -40.25 -0.71 7.44
CA HIS A 26 -39.45 -1.43 6.44
C HIS A 26 -39.56 -0.84 5.02
N GLU A 27 -40.73 -0.30 4.65
CA GLU A 27 -40.92 0.35 3.35
C GLU A 27 -40.19 1.69 3.26
N THR A 28 -40.05 2.39 4.38
CA THR A 28 -39.29 3.64 4.50
C THR A 28 -37.81 3.40 4.29
N GLN A 29 -37.23 2.40 4.98
CA GLN A 29 -35.83 2.01 4.78
C GLN A 29 -35.55 1.60 3.32
N MET A 30 -36.40 0.77 2.72
CA MET A 30 -36.21 0.31 1.33
C MET A 30 -36.29 1.47 0.33
N SER A 31 -37.22 2.41 0.52
CA SER A 31 -37.35 3.58 -0.36
C SER A 31 -36.10 4.46 -0.31
N THR A 32 -35.57 4.72 0.89
CA THR A 32 -34.33 5.48 1.07
C THR A 32 -33.13 4.74 0.47
N PHE A 33 -33.07 3.42 0.64
CA PHE A 33 -32.03 2.58 0.04
C PHE A 33 -32.07 2.64 -1.49
N GLU A 34 -33.24 2.52 -2.13
CA GLU A 34 -33.39 2.61 -3.58
C GLU A 34 -33.00 4.00 -4.12
N LEU A 35 -33.45 5.07 -3.46
CA LEU A 35 -33.09 6.45 -3.82
C LEU A 35 -31.57 6.64 -3.81
N ILE A 36 -30.92 6.29 -2.69
CA ILE A 36 -29.48 6.50 -2.52
C ILE A 36 -28.68 5.64 -3.50
N ASN A 37 -29.06 4.38 -3.72
CA ASN A 37 -28.39 3.54 -4.73
C ASN A 37 -28.60 4.08 -6.15
N GLY A 38 -29.78 4.62 -6.45
CA GLY A 38 -30.04 5.32 -7.71
C GLY A 38 -29.07 6.48 -7.92
N LEU A 39 -28.85 7.32 -6.92
CA LEU A 39 -27.88 8.42 -6.99
C LEU A 39 -26.43 7.92 -7.12
N VAL A 40 -26.03 6.88 -6.37
CA VAL A 40 -24.69 6.28 -6.49
C VAL A 40 -24.44 5.74 -7.89
N SER A 41 -25.47 5.21 -8.55
CA SER A 41 -25.39 4.80 -9.95
C SER A 41 -25.12 5.96 -10.91
N LEU A 42 -25.41 7.21 -10.54
CA LEU A 42 -25.12 8.38 -11.38
C LEU A 42 -23.70 8.94 -11.16
N VAL A 43 -23.10 8.73 -9.97
CA VAL A 43 -21.78 9.29 -9.60
C VAL A 43 -20.66 8.92 -10.57
N HIS A 44 -20.68 7.70 -11.12
CA HIS A 44 -19.60 7.20 -11.98
C HIS A 44 -19.68 7.65 -13.44
N ASP A 45 -20.81 8.20 -13.90
CA ASP A 45 -21.00 8.58 -15.30
C ASP A 45 -20.57 10.05 -15.57
N THR A 46 -19.40 10.43 -15.05
CA THR A 46 -18.86 11.79 -15.21
C THR A 46 -18.49 12.11 -16.66
N SER A 47 -18.36 11.10 -17.52
CA SER A 47 -17.97 11.27 -18.92
C SER A 47 -19.14 11.63 -19.85
N MET A 48 -20.32 11.05 -19.65
CA MET A 48 -21.48 11.28 -20.52
C MET A 48 -22.42 12.33 -19.95
N MET A 49 -22.59 12.38 -18.61
CA MET A 49 -23.49 13.31 -17.94
C MET A 49 -22.83 13.99 -16.73
N PRO A 50 -21.78 14.82 -16.93
CA PRO A 50 -21.02 15.42 -15.85
C PRO A 50 -21.89 16.22 -14.88
N ASP A 51 -22.82 17.04 -15.37
CA ASP A 51 -23.70 17.86 -14.50
C ASP A 51 -24.60 16.99 -13.60
N VAL A 52 -25.09 15.86 -14.12
CA VAL A 52 -25.94 14.93 -13.37
C VAL A 52 -25.10 14.19 -12.34
N ALA A 53 -23.88 13.75 -12.70
CA ALA A 53 -22.97 13.09 -11.78
C ALA A 53 -22.56 14.02 -10.63
N HIS A 54 -22.23 15.29 -10.93
CA HIS A 54 -21.92 16.30 -9.91
C HIS A 54 -23.11 16.60 -9.01
N ALA A 55 -24.30 16.81 -9.59
CA ALA A 55 -25.51 17.00 -8.80
C ALA A 55 -25.81 15.77 -7.92
N ALA A 56 -25.60 14.55 -8.42
CA ALA A 56 -25.80 13.33 -7.63
C ALA A 56 -24.80 13.21 -6.47
N MET A 57 -23.53 13.56 -6.70
CA MET A 57 -22.51 13.65 -5.65
C MET A 57 -22.94 14.65 -4.56
N GLU A 58 -23.37 15.85 -4.95
CA GLU A 58 -23.86 16.88 -4.03
C GLU A 58 -25.11 16.42 -3.26
N SER A 59 -26.11 15.85 -3.94
CA SER A 59 -27.31 15.30 -3.31
C SER A 59 -26.97 14.22 -2.30
N LEU A 60 -26.02 13.34 -2.60
CA LEU A 60 -25.55 12.32 -1.66
C LEU A 60 -24.86 12.93 -0.43
N LEU A 61 -24.09 14.02 -0.59
CA LEU A 61 -23.52 14.74 0.55
C LEU A 61 -24.63 15.34 1.44
N VAL A 62 -25.62 16.02 0.85
CA VAL A 62 -26.76 16.56 1.59
C VAL A 62 -27.52 15.46 2.33
N LEU A 63 -27.81 14.33 1.65
CA LEU A 63 -28.50 13.20 2.28
C LEU A 63 -27.70 12.55 3.41
N HIS A 64 -26.36 12.66 3.41
CA HIS A 64 -25.47 12.14 4.45
C HIS A 64 -25.21 13.14 5.60
N GLU A 65 -25.81 14.33 5.59
CA GLU A 65 -25.79 15.20 6.78
C GLU A 65 -26.52 14.51 7.95
N THR A 66 -26.02 14.71 9.18
CA THR A 66 -26.55 14.05 10.40
C THR A 66 -28.07 14.14 10.51
N ARG A 67 -28.62 15.35 10.35
CA ARG A 67 -30.07 15.62 10.40
C ARG A 67 -30.89 14.86 9.35
N ASN A 68 -30.30 14.58 8.19
CA ASN A 68 -30.99 13.89 7.10
C ASN A 68 -30.87 12.37 7.22
N ILE A 69 -29.75 11.87 7.75
CA ILE A 69 -29.59 10.44 8.07
C ILE A 69 -30.64 9.99 9.10
N GLU A 70 -30.93 10.83 10.10
CA GLU A 70 -31.98 10.55 11.10
C GLU A 70 -33.37 10.37 10.46
N LEU A 71 -33.60 10.96 9.28
CA LEU A 71 -34.84 10.80 8.52
C LEU A 71 -34.85 9.55 7.62
N TRP A 72 -33.72 8.88 7.39
CA TRP A 72 -33.67 7.68 6.55
C TRP A 72 -34.54 6.56 7.11
N ASN A 73 -34.54 6.45 8.44
CA ASN A 73 -35.45 5.63 9.23
C ASN A 73 -35.42 6.18 10.68
N PRO A 74 -36.44 6.94 11.11
CA PRO A 74 -36.49 7.52 12.46
C PRO A 74 -36.53 6.50 13.60
N GLU A 75 -37.05 5.29 13.36
CA GLU A 75 -37.16 4.24 14.39
C GLU A 75 -35.86 3.45 14.56
N ALA A 76 -35.06 3.33 13.49
CA ALA A 76 -33.83 2.54 13.46
C ALA A 76 -32.70 3.23 12.68
N SER A 77 -32.43 4.49 12.99
CA SER A 77 -31.48 5.35 12.26
C SER A 77 -30.07 4.77 12.20
N ILE A 78 -29.54 4.26 13.33
CA ILE A 78 -28.16 3.71 13.40
C ILE A 78 -27.98 2.44 12.56
N ASN A 79 -28.97 1.53 12.59
CA ASN A 79 -28.92 0.28 11.82
C ASN A 79 -29.07 0.57 10.32
N THR A 80 -29.97 1.51 9.98
CA THR A 80 -30.21 1.94 8.60
C THR A 80 -28.99 2.66 8.04
N PHE A 81 -28.33 3.52 8.84
CA PHE A 81 -27.07 4.15 8.48
C PHE A 81 -25.99 3.13 8.11
N TRP A 82 -25.76 2.13 8.98
CA TRP A 82 -24.76 1.10 8.71
C TRP A 82 -25.06 0.32 7.43
N SER A 83 -26.32 0.03 7.14
CA SER A 83 -26.73 -0.64 5.90
C SER A 83 -26.50 0.23 4.66
N ILE A 84 -27.19 1.39 4.59
CA ILE A 84 -27.23 2.24 3.40
C ILE A 84 -25.87 2.87 3.14
N SER A 85 -25.26 3.48 4.16
CA SER A 85 -24.03 4.23 3.95
C SER A 85 -22.84 3.30 3.67
N SER A 86 -22.82 2.08 4.22
CA SER A 86 -21.81 1.08 3.82
C SER A 86 -22.01 0.60 2.38
N GLN A 87 -23.25 0.47 1.90
CA GLN A 87 -23.53 0.14 0.50
C GLN A 87 -22.98 1.22 -0.44
N VAL A 88 -23.19 2.51 -0.12
CA VAL A 88 -22.63 3.65 -0.87
C VAL A 88 -21.11 3.53 -0.99
N LEU A 89 -20.43 3.34 0.15
CA LEU A 89 -18.98 3.20 0.19
C LEU A 89 -18.50 1.98 -0.60
N PHE A 90 -19.17 0.84 -0.47
CA PHE A 90 -18.83 -0.39 -1.21
C PHE A 90 -18.95 -0.17 -2.72
N SER A 91 -20.09 0.33 -3.19
CA SER A 91 -20.38 0.50 -4.62
C SER A 91 -19.38 1.43 -5.31
N ILE A 92 -19.05 2.56 -4.69
CA ILE A 92 -18.07 3.47 -5.30
C ILE A 92 -16.64 2.93 -5.19
N SER A 93 -16.28 2.35 -4.05
CA SER A 93 -14.94 1.77 -3.84
C SER A 93 -14.69 0.63 -4.82
N GLN A 94 -15.69 -0.19 -5.13
CA GLN A 94 -15.58 -1.24 -6.13
C GLN A 94 -15.24 -0.68 -7.51
N LYS A 95 -15.88 0.41 -7.94
CA LYS A 95 -15.60 1.06 -9.24
C LYS A 95 -14.22 1.72 -9.28
N LEU A 96 -13.80 2.33 -8.16
CA LEU A 96 -12.46 2.90 -8.00
C LEU A 96 -11.38 1.82 -8.10
N VAL A 97 -11.55 0.68 -7.40
CA VAL A 97 -10.62 -0.47 -7.47
C VAL A 97 -10.52 -1.05 -8.88
N LEU A 98 -11.64 -1.10 -9.61
CA LEU A 98 -11.66 -1.61 -10.99
C LEU A 98 -11.19 -0.56 -12.02
N HIS A 99 -10.74 0.62 -11.59
CA HIS A 99 -10.37 1.75 -12.45
C HIS A 99 -11.46 2.10 -13.48
N GLN A 100 -12.73 2.00 -13.08
CA GLN A 100 -13.90 2.28 -13.93
C GLN A 100 -14.37 3.74 -13.87
N ILE A 101 -13.63 4.60 -13.17
CA ILE A 101 -13.97 6.02 -12.99
C ILE A 101 -12.88 6.87 -13.63
N TYR A 102 -13.27 7.65 -14.64
CA TYR A 102 -12.34 8.50 -15.38
C TYR A 102 -11.83 9.68 -14.53
N GLU A 103 -12.74 10.46 -13.95
CA GLU A 103 -12.39 11.56 -13.03
C GLU A 103 -12.25 11.07 -11.59
N TYR A 104 -11.40 10.06 -11.38
CA TYR A 104 -11.26 9.40 -10.09
C TYR A 104 -10.87 10.37 -8.96
N THR A 105 -10.09 11.42 -9.24
CA THR A 105 -9.67 12.41 -8.22
C THR A 105 -10.86 13.18 -7.65
N SER A 106 -11.82 13.57 -8.49
CA SER A 106 -13.04 14.23 -8.05
C SER A 106 -13.91 13.29 -7.22
N VAL A 107 -14.05 12.04 -7.65
CA VAL A 107 -14.80 11.02 -6.89
C VAL A 107 -14.11 10.63 -5.59
N LEU A 108 -12.78 10.57 -5.54
CA LEU A 108 -12.03 10.33 -4.29
C LEU A 108 -12.24 11.48 -3.31
N ARG A 109 -12.24 12.73 -3.79
CA ARG A 109 -12.54 13.90 -2.96
C ARG A 109 -13.95 13.80 -2.39
N TRP A 110 -14.94 13.46 -3.24
CA TRP A 110 -16.31 13.22 -2.79
C TRP A 110 -16.41 12.08 -1.77
N LEU A 111 -15.73 10.96 -2.01
CA LEU A 111 -15.68 9.82 -1.08
C LEU A 111 -15.13 10.23 0.29
N ARG A 112 -14.08 11.05 0.31
CA ARG A 112 -13.53 11.62 1.54
C ARG A 112 -14.57 12.44 2.29
N GLU A 113 -15.33 13.31 1.62
CA GLU A 113 -16.39 14.09 2.25
C GLU A 113 -17.53 13.20 2.79
N ILE A 114 -17.89 12.13 2.09
CA ILE A 114 -18.83 11.12 2.62
C ILE A 114 -18.29 10.50 3.91
N LEU A 115 -16.99 10.16 3.98
CA LEU A 115 -16.38 9.63 5.21
C LEU A 115 -16.40 10.65 6.35
N VAL A 116 -16.20 11.95 6.07
CA VAL A 116 -16.33 13.03 7.06
C VAL A 116 -17.76 13.07 7.62
N LEU A 117 -18.77 13.06 6.75
CA LEU A 117 -20.18 13.09 7.13
C LEU A 117 -20.60 11.85 7.93
N ARG A 118 -20.11 10.66 7.52
CA ARG A 118 -20.30 9.41 8.25
C ARG A 118 -19.75 9.51 9.67
N ASN A 119 -18.52 9.98 9.82
CA ASN A 119 -17.90 10.15 11.14
C ASN A 119 -18.63 11.19 11.99
N ALA A 120 -19.15 12.27 11.37
CA ALA A 120 -19.96 13.26 12.08
C ALA A 120 -21.26 12.64 12.64
N PHE A 121 -21.98 11.85 11.83
CA PHE A 121 -23.17 11.13 12.29
C PHE A 121 -22.86 10.11 13.39
N LEU A 122 -21.81 9.31 13.22
CA LEU A 122 -21.40 8.32 14.22
C LEU A 122 -20.95 8.98 15.52
N PHE A 123 -20.26 10.12 15.46
CA PHE A 123 -19.85 10.86 16.64
C PHE A 123 -21.06 11.44 17.39
N HIS A 124 -22.07 11.96 16.68
CA HIS A 124 -23.34 12.40 17.28
C HIS A 124 -24.05 11.25 18.01
N HIS A 125 -23.93 10.02 17.48
CA HIS A 125 -24.53 8.80 18.04
C HIS A 125 -23.50 7.88 18.70
N LYS A 126 -22.41 8.41 19.25
CA LYS A 126 -21.23 7.62 19.70
C LYS A 126 -21.57 6.51 20.68
N ASP A 127 -22.54 6.72 21.56
CA ASP A 127 -22.96 5.72 22.57
C ASP A 127 -23.58 4.46 21.92
N ASN A 128 -24.07 4.60 20.69
CA ASN A 128 -24.70 3.54 19.89
C ASN A 128 -23.93 3.21 18.62
N ALA A 129 -22.79 3.85 18.34
CA ALA A 129 -22.06 3.74 17.07
C ALA A 129 -21.65 2.30 16.73
N TYR A 130 -21.43 1.47 17.75
CA TYR A 130 -21.12 0.05 17.56
C TYR A 130 -22.33 -0.79 17.11
N LEU A 131 -23.56 -0.42 17.47
CA LEU A 131 -24.77 -1.18 17.17
C LEU A 131 -24.99 -1.24 15.65
N GLY A 132 -25.19 -2.45 15.12
CA GLY A 132 -25.39 -2.67 13.68
C GLY A 132 -24.10 -2.61 12.83
N SER A 133 -22.94 -2.29 13.40
CA SER A 133 -21.69 -2.13 12.65
C SER A 133 -21.07 -3.44 12.12
N ASN A 134 -21.55 -4.59 12.60
CA ASN A 134 -20.98 -5.91 12.28
C ASN A 134 -21.67 -6.63 11.09
N ILE A 135 -22.53 -5.94 10.34
CA ILE A 135 -23.18 -6.51 9.16
C ILE A 135 -22.17 -6.84 8.04
N PRO A 136 -22.43 -7.86 7.20
CA PRO A 136 -21.52 -8.24 6.11
C PRO A 136 -21.17 -7.08 5.17
N MET A 137 -22.15 -6.23 4.84
CA MET A 137 -21.94 -5.09 3.95
C MET A 137 -20.93 -4.08 4.52
N ALA A 138 -21.01 -3.77 5.82
CA ALA A 138 -20.07 -2.88 6.48
C ALA A 138 -18.64 -3.44 6.44
N LYS A 139 -18.48 -4.76 6.65
CA LYS A 139 -17.18 -5.43 6.53
C LYS A 139 -16.63 -5.38 5.10
N HIS A 140 -17.48 -5.61 4.09
CA HIS A 140 -17.06 -5.51 2.69
C HIS A 140 -16.68 -4.07 2.29
N ALA A 141 -17.47 -3.08 2.72
CA ALA A 141 -17.19 -1.67 2.48
C ALA A 141 -15.86 -1.26 3.14
N HIS A 142 -15.63 -1.66 4.38
CA HIS A 142 -14.39 -1.41 5.12
C HIS A 142 -13.16 -1.98 4.38
N THR A 143 -13.22 -3.26 4.00
CA THR A 143 -12.14 -3.88 3.19
C THR A 143 -11.93 -3.15 1.86
N LYS A 144 -13.00 -2.76 1.17
CA LYS A 144 -12.89 -2.05 -0.12
C LYS A 144 -12.30 -0.66 0.01
N LEU A 145 -12.64 0.09 1.07
CA LEU A 145 -12.03 1.38 1.36
C LEU A 145 -10.53 1.26 1.61
N GLU A 146 -10.12 0.27 2.42
CA GLU A 146 -8.71 0.00 2.65
C GLU A 146 -7.97 -0.26 1.33
N ILE A 147 -8.54 -1.08 0.44
CA ILE A 147 -7.96 -1.33 -0.90
C ILE A 147 -7.81 -0.02 -1.69
N VAL A 148 -8.88 0.79 -1.78
CA VAL A 148 -8.86 2.09 -2.48
C VAL A 148 -7.73 2.97 -1.94
N PHE A 149 -7.63 3.13 -0.61
CA PHE A 149 -6.64 4.02 -0.03
C PHE A 149 -5.22 3.57 -0.37
N PHE A 150 -4.94 2.26 -0.35
CA PHE A 150 -3.65 1.72 -0.74
C PHE A 150 -3.33 1.90 -2.22
N ILE A 151 -4.24 1.55 -3.14
CA ILE A 151 -3.94 1.62 -4.58
C ILE A 151 -3.74 3.06 -5.06
N TYR A 152 -4.41 4.04 -4.45
CA TYR A 152 -4.20 5.44 -4.84
C TYR A 152 -2.94 6.08 -4.24
N LEU A 153 -2.19 5.39 -3.36
CA LEU A 153 -0.88 5.86 -2.92
C LEU A 153 0.16 5.89 -4.04
N TRP A 154 0.05 5.01 -5.04
CA TRP A 154 0.95 4.97 -6.19
C TRP A 154 0.47 5.80 -7.38
N SER A 155 -0.65 6.54 -7.25
CA SER A 155 -1.18 7.38 -8.33
C SER A 155 -0.16 8.40 -8.82
N ILE A 156 -0.18 8.66 -10.14
CA ILE A 156 0.60 9.76 -10.72
C ILE A 156 -0.03 11.13 -10.49
N ASP A 157 -1.24 11.22 -9.96
CA ASP A 157 -1.86 12.47 -9.53
C ASP A 157 -1.53 12.74 -8.05
N PRO A 158 -0.73 13.77 -7.73
CA PRO A 158 -0.36 14.07 -6.35
C PRO A 158 -1.57 14.45 -5.48
N GLU A 159 -2.65 14.96 -6.06
CA GLU A 159 -3.87 15.26 -5.31
C GLU A 159 -4.60 13.99 -4.91
N ALA A 160 -4.69 13.00 -5.80
CA ALA A 160 -5.27 11.70 -5.47
C ALA A 160 -4.50 11.00 -4.33
N VAL A 161 -3.16 11.08 -4.35
CA VAL A 161 -2.30 10.56 -3.28
C VAL A 161 -2.63 11.24 -1.95
N LYS A 162 -2.71 12.58 -1.90
CA LYS A 162 -3.06 13.32 -0.68
C LYS A 162 -4.43 12.97 -0.14
N ILE A 163 -5.42 12.86 -1.03
CA ILE A 163 -6.78 12.49 -0.64
C ILE A 163 -6.77 11.11 0.00
N ALA A 164 -6.16 10.11 -0.65
CA ALA A 164 -6.03 8.75 -0.12
C ALA A 164 -5.32 8.72 1.24
N MET A 165 -4.21 9.46 1.39
CA MET A 165 -3.51 9.59 2.67
C MET A 165 -4.40 10.17 3.76
N SER A 166 -5.17 11.22 3.47
CA SER A 166 -6.07 11.83 4.45
C SER A 166 -7.22 10.89 4.86
N CYS A 167 -7.69 10.03 3.95
CA CYS A 167 -8.75 9.07 4.22
C CYS A 167 -8.33 8.02 5.26
N PHE A 168 -7.04 7.68 5.39
CA PHE A 168 -6.56 6.79 6.45
C PHE A 168 -6.86 7.33 7.86
N ALA A 169 -6.79 8.66 8.08
CA ALA A 169 -7.18 9.24 9.37
C ALA A 169 -8.69 9.22 9.60
N LEU A 170 -9.50 9.40 8.55
CA LEU A 170 -10.97 9.26 8.66
C LEU A 170 -11.36 7.81 8.97
N PHE A 171 -10.63 6.85 8.40
CA PHE A 171 -10.79 5.42 8.65
C PHE A 171 -10.45 5.05 10.09
N ALA A 172 -9.33 5.58 10.60
CA ALA A 172 -8.91 5.45 11.99
C ALA A 172 -9.91 6.10 12.97
N TYR A 173 -10.38 7.30 12.65
CA TYR A 173 -11.34 8.02 13.48
C TYR A 173 -12.70 7.29 13.57
N GLU A 174 -13.16 6.63 12.50
CA GLU A 174 -14.38 5.80 12.56
C GLU A 174 -14.21 4.66 13.60
N ALA A 175 -13.03 4.04 13.66
CA ALA A 175 -12.74 2.99 14.64
C ALA A 175 -12.71 3.55 16.07
N ASP A 176 -12.10 4.72 16.28
CA ASP A 176 -12.07 5.39 17.58
C ASP A 176 -13.48 5.74 18.09
N ILE A 177 -14.36 6.22 17.21
CA ILE A 177 -15.75 6.51 17.57
C ILE A 177 -16.49 5.23 18.00
N ARG A 178 -16.26 4.11 17.32
CA ARG A 178 -16.95 2.84 17.58
C ARG A 178 -16.55 2.18 18.89
N PHE A 179 -15.29 2.32 19.29
CA PHE A 179 -14.71 1.57 20.43
C PHE A 179 -14.26 2.47 21.59
N GLY A 180 -14.26 3.79 21.42
CA GLY A 180 -13.88 4.74 22.46
C GLY A 180 -12.46 4.52 22.96
N PHE A 181 -12.32 4.30 24.27
CA PHE A 181 -11.03 4.09 24.93
C PHE A 181 -10.51 2.64 24.88
N ASP A 182 -11.21 1.72 24.23
CA ASP A 182 -10.75 0.33 24.06
C ASP A 182 -9.75 0.21 22.89
N GLU A 183 -8.48 0.49 23.19
CA GLU A 183 -7.37 0.37 22.25
C GLU A 183 -7.25 -1.04 21.65
N THR A 184 -7.59 -2.08 22.42
CA THR A 184 -7.50 -3.47 21.95
C THR A 184 -8.54 -3.74 20.86
N ALA A 185 -9.77 -3.25 21.03
CA ALA A 185 -10.81 -3.38 20.03
C ALA A 185 -10.53 -2.54 18.77
N VAL A 186 -9.98 -1.33 18.93
CA VAL A 186 -9.52 -0.50 17.79
C VAL A 186 -8.47 -1.25 16.97
N LEU A 187 -7.44 -1.80 17.62
CA LEU A 187 -6.38 -2.54 16.94
C LEU A 187 -6.85 -3.89 16.38
N ALA A 188 -7.91 -4.48 16.94
CA ALA A 188 -8.53 -5.67 16.36
C ALA A 188 -9.25 -5.36 15.03
N LEU A 189 -9.83 -4.16 14.89
CA LEU A 189 -10.42 -3.71 13.63
C LEU A 189 -9.36 -3.18 12.65
N LEU A 190 -8.43 -2.35 13.14
CA LEU A 190 -7.39 -1.67 12.37
C LEU A 190 -5.99 -2.01 12.93
N PRO A 191 -5.44 -3.19 12.62
CA PRO A 191 -4.17 -3.62 13.19
C PRO A 191 -2.97 -2.76 12.73
N ASN A 192 -3.14 -1.96 11.68
CA ASN A 192 -2.13 -1.03 11.17
C ASN A 192 -2.44 0.46 11.52
N TYR A 193 -3.27 0.71 12.54
CA TYR A 193 -3.74 2.05 12.95
C TYR A 193 -2.64 3.12 12.97
N ASN A 194 -1.53 2.84 13.65
CA ASN A 194 -0.43 3.81 13.80
C ASN A 194 0.17 4.21 12.45
N ILE A 195 0.35 3.26 11.53
CA ILE A 195 0.87 3.53 10.19
C ILE A 195 -0.14 4.35 9.37
N TYR A 196 -1.43 4.10 9.54
CA TYR A 196 -2.50 4.85 8.86
C TYR A 196 -2.51 6.32 9.31
N MET A 197 -2.31 6.57 10.60
CA MET A 197 -2.18 7.92 11.14
C MET A 197 -0.89 8.62 10.66
N GLU A 198 0.24 7.91 10.63
CA GLU A 198 1.50 8.47 10.10
C GLU A 198 1.44 8.78 8.60
N LEU A 199 0.79 7.93 7.80
CA LEU A 199 0.51 8.19 6.39
C LEU A 199 -0.33 9.46 6.25
N SER A 200 -1.41 9.61 6.99
CA SER A 200 -2.22 10.82 6.94
C SER A 200 -1.43 12.07 7.33
N ALA A 201 -0.65 12.02 8.41
CA ALA A 201 0.17 13.15 8.86
C ALA A 201 1.18 13.60 7.78
N ALA A 202 1.81 12.65 7.09
CA ALA A 202 2.77 12.95 6.02
C ALA A 202 2.16 13.70 4.83
N SER A 203 0.83 13.64 4.64
CA SER A 203 0.15 14.39 3.56
C SER A 203 0.19 15.90 3.75
N THR A 204 0.36 16.37 5.00
CA THR A 204 0.36 17.79 5.35
C THR A 204 1.73 18.47 5.21
N THR A 205 2.82 17.69 5.16
CA THR A 205 4.21 18.20 5.12
C THR A 205 4.71 18.53 3.70
N LEU A 206 3.81 18.46 2.71
CA LEU A 206 4.12 18.58 1.27
C LEU A 206 4.45 19.99 0.79
N VAL A 207 4.02 21.04 1.49
CA VAL A 207 4.32 22.42 1.05
C VAL A 207 5.84 22.69 1.02
N THR A 208 6.61 21.92 1.80
CA THR A 208 8.07 22.01 1.90
C THR A 208 8.84 20.86 1.24
N THR A 209 8.16 19.75 0.89
CA THR A 209 8.81 18.52 0.37
C THR A 209 8.27 18.15 -1.00
N GLY A 210 9.14 17.99 -2.01
CA GLY A 210 8.71 17.66 -3.37
C GLY A 210 8.06 16.27 -3.49
N ARG A 211 7.32 16.03 -4.59
CA ARG A 211 6.59 14.77 -4.87
C ARG A 211 7.42 13.49 -4.66
N ASN A 212 8.68 13.49 -5.09
CA ASN A 212 9.56 12.33 -4.94
C ASN A 212 9.92 12.04 -3.48
N ALA A 213 10.02 13.07 -2.64
CA ALA A 213 10.26 12.90 -1.21
C ALA A 213 9.02 12.31 -0.50
N LEU A 214 7.82 12.74 -0.89
CA LEU A 214 6.57 12.14 -0.40
C LEU A 214 6.49 10.66 -0.76
N GLN A 215 6.73 10.31 -2.03
CA GLN A 215 6.71 8.90 -2.46
C GLN A 215 7.70 8.06 -1.65
N LYS A 216 8.95 8.52 -1.45
CA LYS A 216 9.91 7.83 -0.57
C LYS A 216 9.39 7.67 0.86
N LYS A 217 8.74 8.69 1.43
CA LYS A 217 8.15 8.62 2.76
C LYS A 217 7.00 7.60 2.82
N ILE A 218 6.16 7.54 1.80
CA ILE A 218 5.10 6.53 1.66
C ILE A 218 5.71 5.13 1.64
N LEU A 219 6.69 4.87 0.77
CA LEU A 219 7.35 3.56 0.68
C LEU A 219 8.01 3.14 2.00
N LEU A 220 8.63 4.08 2.71
CA LEU A 220 9.17 3.84 4.06
C LEU A 220 8.09 3.40 5.06
N LEU A 221 6.93 4.06 5.06
CA LEU A 221 5.82 3.71 5.94
C LEU A 221 5.18 2.37 5.57
N LEU A 222 5.02 2.09 4.27
CA LEU A 222 4.50 0.81 3.78
C LEU A 222 5.40 -0.36 4.20
N ARG A 223 6.71 -0.19 4.23
CA ARG A 223 7.64 -1.22 4.73
C ARG A 223 7.46 -1.56 6.21
N ARG A 224 6.87 -0.66 6.99
CA ARG A 224 6.56 -0.86 8.42
C ARG A 224 5.20 -1.51 8.65
N ILE A 225 4.44 -1.81 7.60
CA ILE A 225 3.19 -2.56 7.74
C ILE A 225 3.50 -4.00 8.13
N GLU A 226 2.98 -4.37 9.30
CA GLU A 226 3.25 -5.65 9.93
C GLU A 226 2.08 -6.62 9.77
N TYR A 227 0.86 -6.11 9.81
CA TYR A 227 -0.32 -6.96 9.85
C TYR A 227 -0.94 -7.05 8.46
N ALA A 228 -1.02 -8.28 7.95
CA ALA A 228 -1.73 -8.54 6.72
C ALA A 228 -3.23 -8.51 6.98
N THR A 229 -3.93 -7.60 6.30
CA THR A 229 -5.38 -7.49 6.29
C THR A 229 -5.91 -8.01 4.95
N PRO A 230 -7.20 -8.37 4.85
CA PRO A 230 -7.79 -8.70 3.55
C PRO A 230 -7.61 -7.56 2.52
N GLY A 231 -7.70 -6.30 2.96
CA GLY A 231 -7.60 -5.15 2.07
C GLY A 231 -6.17 -4.89 1.56
N ASN A 232 -5.16 -4.92 2.44
CA ASN A 232 -3.78 -4.66 2.00
C ASN A 232 -3.20 -5.81 1.15
N LYS A 233 -3.59 -7.07 1.41
CA LYS A 233 -3.26 -8.22 0.54
C LYS A 233 -3.87 -8.08 -0.84
N GLN A 234 -5.15 -7.73 -0.91
CA GLN A 234 -5.84 -7.55 -2.17
C GLN A 234 -5.28 -6.35 -2.95
N ALA A 235 -5.00 -5.22 -2.29
CA ALA A 235 -4.39 -4.06 -2.91
C ALA A 235 -3.01 -4.39 -3.52
N TRP A 236 -2.18 -5.17 -2.82
CA TRP A 236 -0.92 -5.66 -3.35
C TRP A 236 -1.14 -6.53 -4.59
N TYR A 237 -2.08 -7.48 -4.52
CA TYR A 237 -2.33 -8.40 -5.63
C TYR A 237 -2.87 -7.70 -6.89
N ASP A 238 -3.86 -6.82 -6.74
CA ASP A 238 -4.43 -6.05 -7.84
C ASP A 238 -3.36 -5.15 -8.49
N THR A 239 -2.52 -4.51 -7.66
CA THR A 239 -1.38 -3.72 -8.13
C THR A 239 -0.37 -4.60 -8.88
N PHE A 240 -0.09 -5.81 -8.40
CA PHE A 240 0.85 -6.74 -9.05
C PHE A 240 0.36 -7.17 -10.44
N VAL A 241 -0.93 -7.46 -10.59
CA VAL A 241 -1.51 -7.79 -11.90
C VAL A 241 -1.41 -6.61 -12.87
N SER A 242 -1.76 -5.40 -12.44
CA SER A 242 -1.66 -4.19 -13.27
C SER A 242 -0.21 -3.85 -13.62
N GLN A 243 0.71 -3.94 -12.65
CA GLN A 243 2.13 -3.68 -12.86
C GLN A 243 2.75 -4.65 -13.88
N GLN A 244 2.38 -5.94 -13.85
CA GLN A 244 2.85 -6.91 -14.85
C GLN A 244 2.42 -6.56 -16.27
N HIS A 245 1.19 -6.07 -16.45
CA HIS A 245 0.71 -5.66 -17.77
C HIS A 245 1.51 -4.47 -18.31
N LEU A 246 1.73 -3.45 -17.48
CA LEU A 246 2.54 -2.29 -17.88
C LEU A 246 4.01 -2.66 -18.11
N ALA A 247 4.58 -3.52 -17.27
CA ALA A 247 5.97 -3.99 -17.41
C ALA A 247 6.19 -4.71 -18.75
N LYS A 248 5.26 -5.59 -19.14
CA LYS A 248 5.29 -6.29 -20.43
C LYS A 248 5.21 -5.32 -21.60
N PHE A 249 4.32 -4.32 -21.51
CA PHE A 249 4.17 -3.29 -22.54
C PHE A 249 5.43 -2.44 -22.69
N LEU A 250 5.98 -1.92 -21.59
CA LEU A 250 7.18 -1.07 -21.58
C LEU A 250 8.42 -1.82 -22.09
N ALA A 251 8.57 -3.10 -21.73
CA ALA A 251 9.72 -3.92 -22.14
C ALA A 251 9.80 -4.13 -23.67
N ILE A 252 8.70 -3.97 -24.40
CA ILE A 252 8.64 -4.14 -25.86
C ILE A 252 8.36 -2.84 -26.62
N TYR A 253 8.37 -1.68 -25.95
CA TYR A 253 8.03 -0.40 -26.58
C TYR A 253 9.22 0.22 -27.35
N PRO A 254 9.03 0.92 -28.48
CA PRO A 254 7.82 0.96 -29.30
C PRO A 254 7.83 -0.25 -30.25
N LYS A 255 6.90 -1.20 -30.10
CA LYS A 255 6.65 -2.14 -31.19
C LYS A 255 5.80 -1.44 -32.24
N ARG A 256 6.33 -1.31 -33.47
CA ARG A 256 5.53 -0.93 -34.64
C ARG A 256 4.39 -1.94 -34.77
N VAL A 257 3.19 -1.45 -35.04
CA VAL A 257 1.93 -2.22 -35.11
C VAL A 257 1.97 -3.34 -36.17
N ASP A 258 2.95 -3.33 -37.07
CA ASP A 258 3.00 -4.19 -38.26
C ASP A 258 3.29 -5.68 -37.98
N ASP A 259 3.86 -6.04 -36.81
CA ASP A 259 4.21 -7.44 -36.48
C ASP A 259 3.08 -8.24 -35.81
N LEU A 260 1.94 -7.61 -35.50
CA LEU A 260 0.77 -8.30 -34.94
C LEU A 260 -0.22 -8.78 -36.02
N ASN A 261 -0.06 -8.33 -37.27
CA ASN A 261 -0.95 -8.67 -38.38
C ASN A 261 -0.35 -9.59 -39.45
N SER A 262 0.91 -10.03 -39.33
CA SER A 262 1.45 -11.12 -40.16
C SER A 262 1.24 -12.47 -39.48
N GLY A 263 -0.02 -12.91 -39.43
CA GLY A 263 -0.39 -14.28 -39.10
C GLY A 263 0.09 -15.25 -40.18
N GLY A 264 1.25 -15.87 -39.96
CA GLY A 264 1.70 -17.04 -40.70
C GLY A 264 0.93 -18.28 -40.23
N SER A 265 0.02 -18.74 -41.07
CA SER A 265 -0.75 -19.97 -40.93
C SER A 265 0.13 -21.21 -40.78
N THR A 266 0.01 -21.94 -39.66
CA THR A 266 0.13 -23.41 -39.66
C THR A 266 -0.77 -23.99 -38.56
N ALA A 267 -1.70 -24.83 -38.99
CA ALA A 267 -2.69 -25.52 -38.18
C ALA A 267 -2.07 -26.64 -37.32
N SER A 268 -2.55 -26.81 -36.10
CA SER A 268 -3.02 -28.12 -35.59
C SER A 268 -3.78 -27.98 -34.27
N SER A 269 -4.87 -28.75 -34.21
CA SER A 269 -5.84 -29.07 -33.16
C SER A 269 -5.30 -29.10 -31.72
N THR A 270 -6.07 -28.77 -30.66
CA THR A 270 -7.23 -29.56 -30.20
C THR A 270 -8.09 -28.74 -29.22
N SER A 271 -9.41 -28.84 -29.37
CA SER A 271 -10.44 -28.19 -28.55
C SER A 271 -10.64 -28.86 -27.20
N VAL A 272 -10.58 -28.08 -26.12
CA VAL A 272 -11.25 -28.38 -24.84
C VAL A 272 -11.96 -27.11 -24.39
N SER A 273 -13.27 -27.24 -24.14
CA SER A 273 -14.16 -26.18 -23.69
C SER A 273 -13.79 -25.72 -22.28
N GLY A 274 -13.70 -24.41 -22.06
CA GLY A 274 -13.42 -23.86 -20.74
C GLY A 274 -13.77 -22.39 -20.62
N SER A 275 -14.86 -22.12 -19.91
CA SER A 275 -15.18 -20.94 -19.09
C SER A 275 -14.82 -19.55 -19.63
N GLU A 276 -15.85 -18.78 -19.99
CA GLU A 276 -15.81 -17.33 -20.17
C GLU A 276 -15.34 -16.64 -18.87
N THR A 277 -14.05 -16.27 -18.78
CA THR A 277 -13.58 -15.43 -17.66
C THR A 277 -12.40 -14.50 -18.02
N SER A 278 -12.19 -14.18 -19.30
CA SER A 278 -10.97 -13.45 -19.76
C SER A 278 -11.23 -12.05 -20.35
N ILE A 279 -12.15 -11.26 -19.79
CA ILE A 279 -12.42 -9.88 -20.27
C ILE A 279 -11.93 -8.78 -19.31
N ILE A 280 -11.50 -9.10 -18.10
CA ILE A 280 -11.18 -8.07 -17.09
C ILE A 280 -9.67 -7.80 -17.11
N THR A 281 -9.28 -6.56 -17.44
CA THR A 281 -7.98 -5.86 -17.21
C THR A 281 -7.19 -5.38 -18.43
N GLY A 282 -7.50 -5.77 -19.68
CA GLY A 282 -6.75 -5.30 -20.86
C GLY A 282 -7.27 -4.03 -21.55
N SER A 283 -8.59 -3.76 -21.48
CA SER A 283 -9.24 -2.75 -22.33
C SER A 283 -9.47 -1.39 -21.65
N GLY A 284 -9.31 -1.31 -20.32
CA GLY A 284 -9.51 -0.06 -19.56
C GLY A 284 -8.34 0.93 -19.69
N TYR A 285 -7.10 0.44 -19.64
CA TYR A 285 -5.91 1.31 -19.63
C TYR A 285 -5.64 1.99 -20.98
N SER A 286 -6.02 1.36 -22.10
CA SER A 286 -5.90 1.97 -23.44
C SER A 286 -6.88 3.14 -23.66
N LYS A 287 -7.88 3.32 -22.79
CA LYS A 287 -8.83 4.44 -22.85
C LYS A 287 -8.42 5.65 -21.99
N ILE A 288 -7.51 5.49 -21.03
CA ILE A 288 -7.04 6.58 -20.15
C ILE A 288 -6.20 7.63 -20.91
N SER A 289 -5.40 7.22 -21.91
CA SER A 289 -4.52 8.17 -22.64
C SER A 289 -5.12 8.80 -23.90
N LYS A 290 -6.32 8.43 -24.36
CA LYS A 290 -6.77 8.81 -25.71
C LYS A 290 -7.16 10.29 -25.93
N ARG A 291 -6.92 11.23 -25.02
CA ARG A 291 -7.52 12.59 -25.11
C ARG A 291 -6.67 13.78 -24.62
N ARG A 292 -5.44 13.95 -25.10
CA ARG A 292 -4.82 15.28 -25.22
C ARG A 292 -4.15 15.50 -26.58
N ALA A 293 -4.90 15.36 -27.68
CA ALA A 293 -4.34 15.52 -29.02
C ALA A 293 -3.74 16.92 -29.29
N GLY A 294 -2.42 16.98 -29.18
CA GLY A 294 -1.47 17.87 -29.85
C GLY A 294 -0.20 17.05 -30.12
N VAL A 295 0.57 17.36 -31.16
CA VAL A 295 1.67 16.51 -31.69
C VAL A 295 2.80 16.19 -30.66
N HIS A 296 2.78 16.81 -29.47
CA HIS A 296 3.66 16.51 -28.33
C HIS A 296 3.07 15.54 -27.28
N SER A 297 1.83 15.05 -27.46
CA SER A 297 1.07 14.29 -26.44
C SER A 297 1.53 12.85 -26.25
N SER A 298 1.96 12.17 -27.31
CA SER A 298 2.27 10.74 -27.26
C SER A 298 3.52 10.41 -26.43
N GLU A 299 4.45 11.36 -26.32
CA GLU A 299 5.67 11.19 -25.52
C GLU A 299 5.41 11.42 -24.03
N HIS A 300 4.65 12.46 -23.68
CA HIS A 300 4.20 12.68 -22.30
C HIS A 300 3.30 11.54 -21.81
N GLU A 301 2.42 11.00 -22.66
CA GLU A 301 1.56 9.87 -22.33
C GLU A 301 2.37 8.61 -21.98
N ILE A 302 3.46 8.32 -22.70
CA ILE A 302 4.28 7.14 -22.41
C ILE A 302 5.17 7.34 -21.17
N GLU A 303 5.59 8.57 -20.89
CA GLU A 303 6.25 8.91 -19.63
C GLU A 303 5.31 8.74 -18.43
N ASP A 304 4.05 9.13 -18.55
CA ASP A 304 3.03 8.88 -17.51
C ASP A 304 2.83 7.39 -17.25
N VAL A 305 2.78 6.57 -18.31
CA VAL A 305 2.72 5.09 -18.18
C VAL A 305 3.95 4.53 -17.49
N PHE A 306 5.15 5.03 -17.81
CA PHE A 306 6.37 4.62 -17.14
C PHE A 306 6.36 5.02 -15.65
N ASN A 307 5.95 6.24 -15.33
CA ASN A 307 5.87 6.74 -13.96
C ASN A 307 4.84 5.96 -13.12
N GLU A 308 3.71 5.59 -13.71
CA GLU A 308 2.69 4.76 -13.07
C GLU A 308 3.25 3.37 -12.76
N TRP A 309 3.87 2.71 -13.75
CA TRP A 309 4.57 1.43 -13.55
C TRP A 309 5.66 1.53 -12.46
N ALA A 310 6.44 2.62 -12.46
CA ALA A 310 7.51 2.86 -11.52
C ALA A 310 6.98 2.96 -10.08
N ASN A 311 5.90 3.72 -9.86
CA ASN A 311 5.25 3.86 -8.57
C ASN A 311 4.63 2.53 -8.09
N MET A 312 3.92 1.81 -8.98
CA MET A 312 3.36 0.49 -8.66
C MET A 312 4.46 -0.48 -8.22
N THR A 313 5.59 -0.52 -8.94
CA THR A 313 6.71 -1.40 -8.61
C THR A 313 7.30 -1.06 -7.24
N GLY A 314 7.43 0.23 -6.91
CA GLY A 314 7.87 0.68 -5.58
C GLY A 314 6.92 0.25 -4.47
N PHE A 315 5.61 0.45 -4.68
CA PHE A 315 4.56 0.00 -3.76
C PHE A 315 4.64 -1.51 -3.48
N LEU A 316 4.81 -2.32 -4.53
CA LEU A 316 4.92 -3.78 -4.42
C LEU A 316 6.17 -4.21 -3.64
N CYS A 317 7.31 -3.55 -3.89
CA CYS A 317 8.54 -3.76 -3.12
C CYS A 317 8.33 -3.47 -1.63
N ALA A 318 7.69 -2.34 -1.30
CA ALA A 318 7.53 -1.91 0.08
C ALA A 318 6.53 -2.78 0.89
N LEU A 319 5.40 -3.14 0.27
CA LEU A 319 4.29 -3.83 0.94
C LEU A 319 4.33 -5.37 0.83
N GLY A 320 5.31 -5.95 0.13
CA GLY A 320 5.37 -7.39 -0.14
C GLY A 320 5.32 -8.32 1.10
N SER A 321 5.67 -7.84 2.28
CA SER A 321 5.65 -8.63 3.52
C SER A 321 4.25 -9.12 3.92
N VAL A 322 3.16 -8.49 3.45
CA VAL A 322 1.78 -8.90 3.77
C VAL A 322 1.42 -10.30 3.23
N TRP A 323 2.18 -10.80 2.27
CA TRP A 323 2.03 -12.15 1.68
C TRP A 323 2.93 -13.20 2.33
N LEU A 324 3.75 -12.81 3.31
CA LEU A 324 4.62 -13.73 4.03
C LEU A 324 3.92 -14.30 5.27
N PRO A 325 4.17 -15.57 5.64
CA PRO A 325 3.57 -16.17 6.81
C PRO A 325 4.03 -15.45 8.09
N ILE A 326 3.09 -15.20 8.99
CA ILE A 326 3.32 -14.63 10.32
C ILE A 326 4.00 -15.71 11.17
N LYS A 327 5.32 -15.88 11.04
CA LYS A 327 6.05 -16.86 11.87
C LYS A 327 6.73 -16.22 13.10
N ASN A 328 7.22 -14.98 13.03
CA ASN A 328 7.90 -14.33 14.15
C ASN A 328 7.58 -12.83 14.23
N ARG A 329 6.54 -12.44 14.97
CA ARG A 329 6.41 -11.05 15.46
C ARG A 329 6.33 -11.07 16.99
N PRO A 330 7.35 -10.59 17.72
CA PRO A 330 7.28 -10.50 19.18
C PRO A 330 6.26 -9.41 19.55
N GLY A 331 5.05 -9.83 19.88
CA GLY A 331 3.94 -8.93 20.20
C GLY A 331 2.55 -9.59 20.29
N GLN A 332 2.43 -10.91 20.11
CA GLN A 332 1.16 -11.64 20.33
C GLN A 332 0.81 -11.79 21.82
N HIS A 333 0.72 -10.70 22.58
CA HIS A 333 0.19 -10.68 23.95
C HIS A 333 -0.95 -9.66 24.10
N GLY A 334 -1.84 -9.57 23.10
CA GLY A 334 -2.98 -8.64 23.18
C GLY A 334 -4.21 -8.93 22.33
N ILE A 335 -4.21 -9.91 21.41
CA ILE A 335 -5.42 -10.21 20.62
C ILE A 335 -6.22 -11.31 21.34
N PRO A 336 -7.48 -11.04 21.78
CA PRO A 336 -8.33 -12.06 22.37
C PRO A 336 -8.52 -13.25 21.43
N ALA A 337 -8.54 -14.46 21.99
CA ALA A 337 -8.62 -15.70 21.24
C ALA A 337 -9.92 -15.90 20.44
N ASP A 338 -10.93 -15.03 20.64
CA ASP A 338 -12.27 -15.19 20.08
C ASP A 338 -12.46 -14.68 18.63
N THR A 339 -11.51 -13.96 18.05
CA THR A 339 -11.56 -13.59 16.61
C THR A 339 -11.05 -14.70 15.69
N ARG A 340 -10.67 -15.88 16.21
CA ARG A 340 -10.15 -17.02 15.42
C ARG A 340 -11.20 -17.72 14.53
N ARG A 341 -12.46 -17.25 14.45
CA ARG A 341 -13.55 -17.97 13.76
C ARG A 341 -14.16 -17.32 12.51
N THR A 342 -13.55 -16.31 11.92
CA THR A 342 -14.03 -15.79 10.60
C THR A 342 -13.05 -15.89 9.45
N SER A 343 -11.97 -16.67 9.60
CA SER A 343 -11.07 -16.98 8.47
C SER A 343 -10.68 -18.46 8.49
N MET A 344 -11.67 -19.34 8.28
CA MET A 344 -11.37 -20.64 7.68
C MET A 344 -11.40 -20.45 6.16
N GLU A 345 -10.29 -19.96 5.60
CA GLU A 345 -9.95 -20.40 4.25
C GLU A 345 -9.48 -21.84 4.37
N PRO A 346 -10.00 -22.78 3.57
CA PRO A 346 -9.48 -24.13 3.54
C PRO A 346 -8.02 -24.02 3.08
N VAL A 347 -7.09 -24.46 3.92
CA VAL A 347 -5.73 -24.75 3.49
C VAL A 347 -5.83 -25.91 2.51
N SER A 348 -6.02 -25.60 1.22
CA SER A 348 -5.85 -26.57 0.16
C SER A 348 -4.38 -26.96 0.15
N SER A 349 -4.14 -28.22 0.49
CA SER A 349 -2.85 -28.88 0.60
C SER A 349 -2.18 -29.15 -0.76
N ASP A 350 -2.19 -28.17 -1.67
CA ASP A 350 -1.57 -28.27 -2.99
C ASP A 350 -0.84 -26.97 -3.34
N LEU A 351 0.49 -26.99 -3.16
CA LEU A 351 1.47 -26.00 -3.63
C LEU A 351 1.30 -24.54 -3.13
N HIS A 352 1.92 -24.23 -1.98
CA HIS A 352 2.08 -22.87 -1.44
C HIS A 352 2.89 -21.95 -2.37
N TYR A 353 2.24 -21.34 -3.37
CA TYR A 353 2.83 -20.29 -4.19
C TYR A 353 2.71 -18.94 -3.48
N CYS A 354 3.84 -18.32 -3.13
CA CYS A 354 3.86 -16.94 -2.63
C CYS A 354 3.95 -15.98 -3.83
N PRO A 355 2.95 -15.10 -4.07
CA PRO A 355 2.97 -14.15 -5.18
C PRO A 355 4.21 -13.25 -5.20
N VAL A 356 4.78 -12.95 -4.04
CA VAL A 356 6.02 -12.17 -3.90
C VAL A 356 7.21 -12.85 -4.58
N THR A 357 7.30 -14.18 -4.53
CA THR A 357 8.35 -14.94 -5.20
C THR A 357 8.32 -14.70 -6.70
N GLN A 358 7.13 -14.67 -7.29
CA GLN A 358 6.95 -14.37 -8.71
C GLN A 358 7.28 -12.93 -9.04
N PHE A 359 6.78 -11.99 -8.26
CA PHE A 359 7.08 -10.57 -8.43
C PHE A 359 8.59 -10.31 -8.43
N ILE A 360 9.30 -10.87 -7.46
CA ILE A 360 10.77 -10.78 -7.36
C ILE A 360 11.43 -11.46 -8.57
N GLY A 361 10.97 -12.66 -8.95
CA GLY A 361 11.47 -13.36 -10.13
C GLY A 361 11.30 -12.56 -11.43
N ASP A 362 10.18 -11.84 -11.58
CA ASP A 362 9.93 -10.96 -12.72
C ASP A 362 10.79 -9.70 -12.68
N CYS A 363 10.97 -9.09 -11.50
CA CYS A 363 11.91 -7.98 -11.31
C CYS A 363 13.33 -8.36 -11.74
N LEU A 364 13.81 -9.55 -11.34
CA LEU A 364 15.12 -10.04 -11.72
C LEU A 364 15.27 -10.21 -13.25
N LYS A 365 14.21 -10.60 -13.98
CA LYS A 365 14.25 -10.65 -15.45
C LYS A 365 14.41 -9.26 -16.07
N TYR A 366 13.81 -8.24 -15.45
CA TYR A 366 13.89 -6.86 -15.94
C TYR A 366 15.26 -6.19 -15.72
N LEU A 367 16.14 -6.77 -14.89
CA LEU A 367 17.54 -6.32 -14.74
C LEU A 367 18.38 -6.46 -16.02
N VAL A 368 17.90 -7.18 -17.03
CA VAL A 368 18.56 -7.31 -18.34
C VAL A 368 17.63 -6.90 -19.47
N CYS A 369 16.67 -5.99 -19.20
CA CYS A 369 15.73 -5.52 -20.21
C CYS A 369 16.45 -4.77 -21.34
N GLN A 370 16.50 -5.33 -22.54
CA GLN A 370 17.24 -4.79 -23.69
C GLN A 370 16.47 -3.75 -24.51
N ASN A 371 15.39 -3.17 -23.95
CA ASN A 371 14.58 -2.19 -24.65
C ASN A 371 15.37 -0.89 -24.91
N GLU A 372 15.37 -0.39 -26.16
CA GLU A 372 16.16 0.81 -26.52
C GLU A 372 15.69 2.08 -25.82
N LYS A 373 14.38 2.25 -25.60
CA LYS A 373 13.83 3.47 -24.98
C LYS A 373 13.85 3.41 -23.46
N PHE A 374 13.30 2.35 -22.90
CA PHE A 374 13.08 2.23 -21.45
C PHE A 374 14.02 1.25 -20.75
N GLY A 375 14.80 0.44 -21.47
CA GLY A 375 15.56 -0.67 -20.89
C GLY A 375 16.48 -0.23 -19.76
N ILE A 376 17.29 0.81 -19.98
CA ILE A 376 18.18 1.35 -18.94
C ILE A 376 17.41 1.96 -17.76
N GLN A 377 16.28 2.62 -18.02
CA GLN A 377 15.46 3.22 -16.96
C GLN A 377 14.79 2.13 -16.11
N ILE A 378 14.23 1.10 -16.74
CA ILE A 378 13.65 -0.07 -16.08
C ILE A 378 14.71 -0.78 -15.23
N GLN A 379 15.89 -1.05 -15.79
CA GLN A 379 16.98 -1.74 -15.09
C GLN A 379 17.42 -0.98 -13.84
N ARG A 380 17.68 0.34 -13.96
CA ARG A 380 18.07 1.20 -12.84
C ARG A 380 16.98 1.29 -11.78
N HIS A 381 15.73 1.48 -12.19
CA HIS A 381 14.61 1.58 -11.26
C HIS A 381 14.41 0.28 -10.46
N ILE A 382 14.44 -0.87 -11.12
CA ILE A 382 14.37 -2.18 -10.45
C ILE A 382 15.55 -2.38 -9.50
N GLN A 383 16.77 -2.06 -9.94
CA GLN A 383 17.98 -2.16 -9.14
C GLN A 383 17.87 -1.31 -7.86
N ASP A 384 17.45 -0.06 -7.99
CA ASP A 384 17.29 0.86 -6.86
C ASP A 384 16.21 0.34 -5.89
N LEU A 385 15.06 -0.09 -6.40
CA LEU A 385 13.97 -0.60 -5.56
C LEU A 385 14.36 -1.88 -4.82
N LEU A 386 14.97 -2.86 -5.50
CA LEU A 386 15.41 -4.10 -4.85
C LEU A 386 16.54 -3.84 -3.84
N GLY A 387 17.40 -2.85 -4.08
CA GLY A 387 18.49 -2.48 -3.19
C GLY A 387 18.06 -1.68 -1.96
N HIS A 388 17.02 -0.84 -2.09
CA HIS A 388 16.71 0.19 -1.08
C HIS A 388 15.26 0.23 -0.57
N GLU A 389 14.29 -0.24 -1.36
CA GLU A 389 12.85 -0.10 -1.04
C GLU A 389 12.11 -1.43 -0.85
N LEU A 390 12.75 -2.57 -1.16
CA LEU A 390 12.18 -3.88 -0.85
C LEU A 390 12.01 -4.05 0.66
N ASN A 391 10.86 -4.59 1.07
CA ASN A 391 10.63 -4.92 2.47
C ASN A 391 11.72 -5.89 2.97
N PRO A 392 12.35 -5.62 4.12
CA PRO A 392 13.43 -6.47 4.63
C PRO A 392 13.06 -7.95 4.78
N LEU A 393 11.80 -8.27 5.07
CA LEU A 393 11.31 -9.65 5.18
C LEU A 393 11.33 -10.40 3.85
N CYS A 394 11.41 -9.71 2.71
CA CYS A 394 11.45 -10.29 1.37
C CYS A 394 12.88 -10.58 0.87
N TYR A 395 13.93 -10.11 1.55
CA TYR A 395 15.32 -10.35 1.12
C TYR A 395 15.73 -11.83 1.05
N PRO A 396 15.27 -12.73 1.95
CA PRO A 396 15.53 -14.15 1.77
C PRO A 396 15.02 -14.69 0.43
N ILE A 397 13.80 -14.31 0.04
CA ILE A 397 13.23 -14.69 -1.26
C ILE A 397 14.05 -14.09 -2.40
N LEU A 398 14.46 -12.81 -2.29
CA LEU A 398 15.31 -12.15 -3.28
C LEU A 398 16.62 -12.93 -3.51
N PHE A 399 17.34 -13.27 -2.45
CA PHE A 399 18.62 -13.95 -2.58
C PHE A 399 18.48 -15.39 -3.07
N ASP A 400 17.42 -16.10 -2.67
CA ASP A 400 17.12 -17.43 -3.21
C ASP A 400 16.81 -17.36 -4.71
N GLN A 401 16.00 -16.38 -5.15
CA GLN A 401 15.69 -16.18 -6.57
C GLN A 401 16.93 -15.77 -7.38
N ILE A 402 17.77 -14.89 -6.85
CA ILE A 402 19.06 -14.52 -7.47
C ILE A 402 19.93 -15.76 -7.63
N LYS A 403 20.06 -16.58 -6.57
CA LYS A 403 20.84 -17.82 -6.62
C LYS A 403 20.32 -18.77 -7.69
N ILE A 404 19.00 -18.98 -7.76
CA ILE A 404 18.39 -19.84 -8.79
C ILE A 404 18.74 -19.35 -10.21
N GLN A 405 18.80 -18.04 -10.44
CA GLN A 405 19.20 -17.50 -11.75
C GLN A 405 20.71 -17.65 -11.99
N VAL A 406 21.55 -17.29 -11.02
CA VAL A 406 23.02 -17.39 -11.13
C VAL A 406 23.47 -18.84 -11.35
N ASP A 407 22.82 -19.82 -10.72
CA ASP A 407 23.15 -21.24 -10.88
C ASP A 407 22.96 -21.72 -12.34
N LYS A 408 22.10 -21.06 -13.13
CA LYS A 408 21.92 -21.36 -14.57
C LYS A 408 23.05 -20.84 -15.44
N PHE A 409 23.95 -20.02 -14.90
CA PHE A 409 25.13 -19.52 -15.62
C PHE A 409 26.28 -20.53 -15.58
N PHE A 410 26.02 -21.74 -15.10
CA PHE A 410 26.96 -22.84 -15.06
C PHE A 410 26.35 -24.03 -15.80
N ASP A 411 27.15 -24.70 -16.64
CA ASP A 411 26.70 -25.92 -17.30
C ASP A 411 26.65 -27.12 -16.34
N ALA A 412 26.22 -28.28 -16.83
CA ALA A 412 26.17 -29.51 -16.02
C ALA A 412 27.54 -29.96 -15.47
N ASN A 413 28.65 -29.48 -16.04
CA ASN A 413 30.02 -29.74 -15.60
C ASN A 413 30.54 -28.67 -14.63
N GLY A 414 29.74 -27.63 -14.34
CA GLY A 414 30.14 -26.49 -13.52
C GLY A 414 31.00 -25.46 -14.26
N GLN A 415 31.09 -25.51 -15.58
CA GLN A 415 31.77 -24.51 -16.40
C GLN A 415 30.92 -23.25 -16.56
N VAL A 416 31.56 -22.09 -16.55
CA VAL A 416 30.87 -20.80 -16.63
C VAL A 416 30.38 -20.53 -18.05
N ILE A 417 29.10 -20.22 -18.18
CA ILE A 417 28.44 -19.78 -19.41
C ILE A 417 28.44 -18.26 -19.45
N CYS A 418 29.45 -17.67 -20.08
CA CYS A 418 29.55 -16.22 -20.25
C CYS A 418 28.69 -15.74 -21.43
N SER A 419 27.80 -14.78 -21.18
CA SER A 419 27.07 -14.04 -22.21
C SER A 419 26.94 -12.57 -21.78
N GLU A 420 26.61 -11.68 -22.71
CA GLU A 420 26.36 -10.27 -22.39
C GLU A 420 25.24 -10.12 -21.35
N GLN A 421 24.13 -10.84 -21.54
CA GLN A 421 22.99 -10.83 -20.60
C GLN A 421 23.36 -11.39 -19.22
N ASN A 422 24.06 -12.53 -19.16
CA ASN A 422 24.49 -13.11 -17.88
C ASN A 422 25.43 -12.15 -17.14
N THR A 423 26.32 -11.49 -17.87
CA THR A 423 27.29 -10.53 -17.32
C THR A 423 26.60 -9.29 -16.79
N GLN A 424 25.64 -8.75 -17.54
CA GLN A 424 24.80 -7.63 -17.11
C GLN A 424 23.96 -7.98 -15.87
N PHE A 425 23.38 -9.18 -15.83
CA PHE A 425 22.65 -9.66 -14.66
C PHE A 425 23.54 -9.73 -13.42
N ILE A 426 24.74 -10.31 -13.55
CA ILE A 426 25.71 -10.39 -12.46
C ILE A 426 26.08 -8.99 -11.96
N ASP A 427 26.35 -8.06 -12.88
CA ASP A 427 26.71 -6.69 -12.53
C ASP A 427 25.60 -5.99 -11.74
N ASN A 428 24.35 -6.11 -12.19
CA ASN A 428 23.21 -5.53 -11.51
C ASN A 428 22.95 -6.14 -10.13
N VAL A 429 23.06 -7.47 -10.00
CA VAL A 429 22.91 -8.18 -8.72
C VAL A 429 24.00 -7.79 -7.72
N ILE A 430 25.24 -7.58 -8.16
CA ILE A 430 26.33 -7.14 -7.29
C ILE A 430 25.96 -5.81 -6.62
N VAL A 431 25.44 -4.85 -7.39
CA VAL A 431 25.01 -3.55 -6.86
C VAL A 431 23.86 -3.72 -5.87
N ILE A 432 22.82 -4.50 -6.20
CA ILE A 432 21.68 -4.75 -5.31
C ILE A 432 22.15 -5.35 -3.99
N MET A 433 22.94 -6.43 -4.03
CA MET A 433 23.43 -7.10 -2.83
C MET A 433 24.28 -6.16 -1.97
N ARG A 434 25.13 -5.34 -2.61
CA ARG A 434 25.95 -4.34 -1.90
C ARG A 434 25.07 -3.30 -1.21
N SER A 435 24.09 -2.73 -1.90
CA SER A 435 23.12 -1.80 -1.33
C SER A 435 22.40 -2.37 -0.11
N VAL A 436 21.94 -3.63 -0.20
CA VAL A 436 21.27 -4.32 0.92
C VAL A 436 22.20 -4.51 2.12
N PHE A 437 23.48 -4.81 1.87
CA PHE A 437 24.46 -4.92 2.95
C PHE A 437 24.78 -3.55 3.56
N GLU A 438 24.86 -2.49 2.77
CA GLU A 438 25.18 -1.14 3.26
C GLU A 438 24.00 -0.43 3.98
N MET A 439 22.75 -0.86 3.74
CA MET A 439 21.53 -0.14 4.17
C MET A 439 21.43 0.17 5.68
N LYS A 440 21.86 -0.75 6.57
CA LYS A 440 21.84 -0.52 8.02
C LYS A 440 22.88 0.51 8.50
N ALA A 441 24.03 0.61 7.81
CA ALA A 441 25.05 1.60 8.14
C ALA A 441 24.56 3.03 7.87
N GLN A 442 23.73 3.20 6.83
CA GLN A 442 23.12 4.47 6.47
C GLN A 442 22.00 4.86 7.46
N GLN A 443 21.14 3.91 7.86
CA GLN A 443 20.10 4.16 8.87
C GLN A 443 20.67 4.51 10.25
N ALA A 444 21.77 3.85 10.67
CA ALA A 444 22.46 4.17 11.93
C ALA A 444 23.12 5.57 11.91
N ALA A 445 23.67 5.97 10.76
CA ALA A 445 24.23 7.32 10.56
C ALA A 445 23.15 8.41 10.54
N GLN A 446 21.97 8.12 9.98
CA GLN A 446 20.85 9.06 9.93
C GLN A 446 20.24 9.29 11.33
N ASN A 447 20.07 8.21 12.10
CA ASN A 447 19.54 8.27 13.48
C ASN A 447 20.51 8.92 14.48
N SER A 448 21.78 9.07 14.15
CA SER A 448 22.78 9.77 15.00
C SER A 448 22.87 11.27 14.70
N LEU A 449 22.27 11.74 13.59
CA LEU A 449 22.15 13.14 13.23
C LEU A 449 20.81 13.76 13.70
N GLU A 450 19.77 12.95 13.88
CA GLU A 450 18.53 13.35 14.54
C GLU A 450 18.65 13.08 16.05
N GLY A 451 19.00 14.10 16.84
CA GLY A 451 19.02 14.02 18.30
C GLY A 451 17.65 13.64 18.89
N PRO A 452 17.57 13.26 20.19
CA PRO A 452 16.34 12.72 20.77
C PRO A 452 15.21 13.75 20.68
N THR A 453 14.21 13.46 19.85
CA THR A 453 12.97 14.24 19.79
C THR A 453 12.20 13.96 21.07
N ALA A 454 12.05 14.99 21.91
CA ALA A 454 11.18 14.94 23.06
C ALA A 454 9.75 14.66 22.60
N THR A 455 9.23 13.48 22.92
CA THR A 455 7.82 13.14 22.80
C THR A 455 7.04 13.93 23.86
N THR A 456 6.69 15.18 23.55
CA THR A 456 5.59 15.85 24.27
C THR A 456 4.29 15.21 23.82
N GLY A 457 3.76 14.31 24.66
CA GLY A 457 2.40 13.83 24.54
C GLY A 457 1.43 14.99 24.75
N SER A 458 0.88 15.52 23.66
CA SER A 458 -0.23 16.47 23.71
C SER A 458 -1.53 15.73 23.40
N SER A 459 -2.25 15.35 24.45
CA SER A 459 -3.70 15.09 24.36
C SER A 459 -4.37 16.40 23.94
N ASN A 460 -4.82 16.47 22.69
CA ASN A 460 -5.71 17.55 22.24
C ASN A 460 -7.16 17.11 22.46
N THR A 461 -7.72 17.46 23.62
CA THR A 461 -9.15 17.57 23.81
C THR A 461 -9.60 18.94 23.31
N LEU A 462 -10.47 18.95 22.30
CA LEU A 462 -11.20 20.13 21.83
C LEU A 462 -12.14 20.60 22.94
N GLY A 463 -11.78 21.70 23.60
CA GLY A 463 -12.58 22.37 24.63
C GLY A 463 -13.23 23.65 24.11
N VAL A 464 -14.56 23.66 24.11
CA VAL A 464 -15.46 24.76 23.79
C VAL A 464 -15.19 25.99 24.68
N SER A 465 -15.17 27.19 24.08
CA SER A 465 -15.05 28.47 24.79
C SER A 465 -16.32 28.78 25.59
N GLY A 466 -16.18 28.95 26.91
CA GLY A 466 -17.22 29.46 27.80
C GLY A 466 -16.64 30.52 28.74
N ASN A 467 -17.17 31.73 28.64
CA ASN A 467 -16.91 32.85 29.55
C ASN A 467 -17.24 32.49 31.01
N ASN A 468 -16.37 32.83 31.96
CA ASN A 468 -16.79 33.58 33.15
C ASN A 468 -15.61 34.12 33.98
N ALA A 469 -15.84 35.32 34.51
CA ALA A 469 -14.97 36.10 35.36
C ALA A 469 -14.88 35.55 36.80
N GLY A 470 -13.80 35.91 37.52
CA GLY A 470 -13.84 35.98 38.98
C GLY A 470 -12.57 35.59 39.72
N SER A 471 -11.82 36.62 40.15
CA SER A 471 -11.25 36.75 41.51
C SER A 471 -10.04 35.90 41.92
N SER A 472 -8.89 36.57 42.10
CA SER A 472 -7.86 36.22 43.10
C SER A 472 -8.37 36.51 44.53
N PRO A 473 -7.74 35.99 45.61
CA PRO A 473 -6.45 36.56 46.05
C PRO A 473 -5.40 35.56 46.58
N SER A 474 -4.19 36.11 46.57
CA SER A 474 -2.90 35.75 47.17
C SER A 474 -2.86 35.41 48.67
N VAL A 475 -1.97 34.48 49.06
CA VAL A 475 -1.21 34.42 50.34
C VAL A 475 0.09 33.60 50.08
N VAL A 476 1.25 34.22 49.86
CA VAL A 476 2.40 34.44 50.77
C VAL A 476 2.80 33.27 51.69
N GLY A 477 4.03 32.77 51.51
CA GLY A 477 4.90 32.43 52.65
C GLY A 477 5.70 31.11 52.53
N GLY A 478 7.03 31.22 52.70
CA GLY A 478 7.80 30.21 53.43
C GLY A 478 8.87 29.46 52.66
N SER A 479 10.11 29.97 52.76
CA SER A 479 11.36 29.29 52.43
C SER A 479 11.66 28.14 53.40
N SER A 480 12.27 27.04 52.92
CA SER A 480 13.44 26.40 53.56
C SER A 480 13.90 25.18 52.76
N ASN A 481 15.19 25.20 52.40
CA ASN A 481 15.96 24.02 52.06
C ASN A 481 15.92 23.02 53.21
N ASP A 482 15.77 21.73 52.92
CA ASP A 482 16.60 20.72 53.57
C ASP A 482 16.78 19.48 52.68
N SER A 483 18.05 19.18 52.47
CA SER A 483 18.58 18.02 51.81
C SER A 483 18.66 16.86 52.79
N SER A 484 17.98 15.75 52.49
CA SER A 484 18.31 14.46 53.09
C SER A 484 18.11 13.34 52.08
N SER A 485 19.24 12.85 51.61
CA SER A 485 19.44 11.57 50.94
C SER A 485 18.73 10.42 51.65
N ASN A 486 17.94 9.65 50.92
CA ASN A 486 17.76 8.24 51.24
C ASN A 486 17.59 7.42 49.95
N SER A 487 18.64 6.64 49.69
CA SER A 487 18.70 5.60 48.69
C SER A 487 17.85 4.42 49.13
N THR A 488 16.81 4.11 48.37
CA THR A 488 16.18 2.79 48.38
C THR A 488 16.16 2.24 46.96
N ASN A 489 16.91 1.15 46.80
CA ASN A 489 16.99 0.33 45.59
C ASN A 489 15.60 -0.13 45.16
N GLY A 490 15.07 0.50 44.12
CA GLY A 490 13.94 0.01 43.34
C GLY A 490 14.47 -0.76 42.13
N SER A 491 14.34 -2.08 42.17
CA SER A 491 14.64 -2.99 41.07
C SER A 491 13.83 -2.61 39.83
N GLY A 492 14.45 -1.87 38.92
CA GLY A 492 13.87 -1.52 37.62
C GLY A 492 13.63 -2.79 36.82
N ARG A 493 12.37 -3.20 36.69
CA ARG A 493 11.91 -4.12 35.65
C ARG A 493 12.31 -3.53 34.30
N GLY A 494 13.30 -4.15 33.65
CA GLY A 494 13.61 -3.88 32.26
C GLY A 494 12.35 -4.07 31.41
N GLY A 495 11.93 -3.01 30.72
CA GLY A 495 10.95 -3.15 29.66
C GLY A 495 11.48 -4.13 28.60
N PRO A 496 10.60 -4.87 27.89
CA PRO A 496 11.04 -5.80 26.87
C PRO A 496 11.76 -5.03 25.76
N GLN A 497 13.07 -5.22 25.68
CA GLN A 497 13.90 -4.77 24.59
C GLN A 497 13.38 -5.47 23.33
N GLN A 498 12.74 -4.72 22.43
CA GLN A 498 12.35 -5.22 21.10
C GLN A 498 13.62 -5.66 20.37
N THR A 499 13.92 -6.96 20.42
CA THR A 499 14.93 -7.57 19.56
C THR A 499 14.40 -7.50 18.14
N SER A 500 14.85 -6.51 17.36
CA SER A 500 14.61 -6.47 15.92
C SER A 500 15.27 -7.70 15.30
N GLU A 501 14.51 -8.76 15.02
CA GLU A 501 15.01 -9.94 14.32
C GLU A 501 15.60 -9.49 12.98
N ASN A 502 16.87 -9.83 12.72
CA ASN A 502 17.53 -9.49 11.46
C ASN A 502 17.00 -10.40 10.35
N PRO A 503 16.22 -9.90 9.36
CA PRO A 503 15.62 -10.76 8.34
C PRO A 503 16.64 -11.50 7.47
N LEU A 504 17.87 -10.96 7.40
CA LEU A 504 18.98 -11.56 6.67
C LEU A 504 19.61 -12.76 7.39
N ALA A 505 19.35 -12.96 8.68
CA ALA A 505 19.89 -14.09 9.44
C ALA A 505 19.30 -15.45 9.02
N ASN A 506 18.16 -15.44 8.32
CA ASN A 506 17.45 -16.63 7.84
C ASN A 506 17.88 -17.07 6.42
N VAL A 507 18.84 -16.39 5.78
CA VAL A 507 19.32 -16.72 4.43
C VAL A 507 20.28 -17.91 4.51
N ILE A 508 19.89 -19.06 3.95
CA ILE A 508 20.62 -20.34 4.17
C ILE A 508 21.85 -20.51 3.25
N SER A 509 22.06 -19.66 2.24
CA SER A 509 23.04 -19.94 1.18
C SER A 509 23.81 -18.74 0.60
N LEU A 510 23.95 -17.66 1.36
CA LEU A 510 24.58 -16.43 0.88
C LEU A 510 26.05 -16.65 0.44
N GLU A 511 26.80 -17.49 1.15
CA GLU A 511 28.19 -17.82 0.82
C GLU A 511 28.31 -18.46 -0.56
N GLN A 512 27.43 -19.41 -0.86
CA GLN A 512 27.49 -20.15 -2.13
C GLN A 512 27.09 -19.25 -3.31
N LEU A 513 26.10 -18.37 -3.10
CA LEU A 513 25.72 -17.36 -4.09
C LEU A 513 26.91 -16.44 -4.40
N VAL A 514 27.56 -15.86 -3.39
CA VAL A 514 28.70 -14.96 -3.60
C VAL A 514 29.88 -15.70 -4.23
N LEU A 515 30.14 -16.97 -3.87
CA LEU A 515 31.17 -17.77 -4.54
C LEU A 515 30.86 -18.01 -6.02
N ASN A 516 29.59 -18.22 -6.40
CA ASN A 516 29.20 -18.36 -7.79
C ASN A 516 29.39 -17.03 -8.55
N ILE A 517 29.05 -15.89 -7.94
CA ILE A 517 29.35 -14.56 -8.51
C ILE A 517 30.86 -14.36 -8.72
N VAL A 518 31.69 -14.71 -7.73
CA VAL A 518 33.16 -14.62 -7.83
C VAL A 518 33.68 -15.54 -8.94
N ARG A 519 33.20 -16.78 -9.02
CA ARG A 519 33.58 -17.73 -10.09
C ARG A 519 33.21 -17.18 -11.47
N TYR A 520 32.02 -16.63 -11.63
CA TYR A 520 31.59 -16.01 -12.88
C TYR A 520 32.55 -14.87 -13.27
N ALA A 521 32.82 -13.93 -12.35
CA ALA A 521 33.71 -12.80 -12.61
C ALA A 521 35.17 -13.19 -12.92
N ARG A 522 35.66 -14.33 -12.42
CA ARG A 522 36.99 -14.86 -12.77
C ARG A 522 37.08 -15.30 -14.23
N HIS A 523 35.98 -15.75 -14.83
CA HIS A 523 35.94 -16.26 -16.21
C HIS A 523 35.63 -15.18 -17.26
N LEU A 524 35.34 -13.95 -16.84
CA LEU A 524 35.21 -12.83 -17.77
C LEU A 524 36.54 -12.56 -18.50
N ASP A 525 36.48 -11.82 -19.59
CA ASP A 525 37.65 -11.37 -20.34
C ASP A 525 38.46 -10.29 -19.57
N THR A 526 39.47 -9.71 -20.21
CA THR A 526 40.29 -8.62 -19.64
C THR A 526 39.83 -7.23 -20.09
N SER A 527 38.57 -7.10 -20.55
CA SER A 527 38.00 -5.80 -20.93
C SER A 527 37.90 -4.86 -19.72
N VAL A 528 37.84 -3.55 -19.98
CA VAL A 528 37.65 -2.53 -18.94
C VAL A 528 36.36 -2.77 -18.15
N GLY A 529 35.29 -3.21 -18.82
CA GLY A 529 34.03 -3.59 -18.18
C GLY A 529 34.19 -4.77 -17.23
N ALA A 530 34.86 -5.84 -17.66
CA ALA A 530 35.13 -6.99 -16.81
C ALA A 530 36.03 -6.66 -15.61
N VAL A 531 37.00 -5.76 -15.76
CA VAL A 531 37.81 -5.26 -14.64
C VAL A 531 36.93 -4.49 -13.64
N ALA A 532 36.03 -3.63 -14.12
CA ALA A 532 35.10 -2.90 -13.25
C ALA A 532 34.17 -3.84 -12.46
N ILE A 533 33.67 -4.92 -13.09
CA ILE A 533 32.87 -5.95 -12.41
C ILE A 533 33.70 -6.64 -11.32
N ARG A 534 34.94 -7.04 -11.60
CA ARG A 534 35.83 -7.65 -10.59
C ARG A 534 36.06 -6.74 -9.39
N ILE A 535 36.27 -5.44 -9.62
CA ILE A 535 36.40 -4.44 -8.55
C ILE A 535 35.11 -4.41 -7.71
N ARG A 536 33.93 -4.37 -8.35
CA ARG A 536 32.64 -4.39 -7.64
C ARG A 536 32.41 -5.69 -6.87
N VAL A 537 32.86 -6.83 -7.38
CA VAL A 537 32.84 -8.12 -6.64
C VAL A 537 33.70 -8.03 -5.38
N CYS A 538 34.90 -7.45 -5.46
CA CYS A 538 35.73 -7.23 -4.27
C CYS A 538 35.02 -6.35 -3.23
N GLN A 539 34.38 -5.26 -3.66
CA GLN A 539 33.60 -4.37 -2.79
C GLN A 539 32.39 -5.08 -2.16
N LEU A 540 31.71 -5.94 -2.92
CA LEU A 540 30.60 -6.77 -2.42
C LEU A 540 31.08 -7.72 -1.33
N VAL A 541 32.18 -8.44 -1.57
CA VAL A 541 32.79 -9.34 -0.58
C VAL A 541 33.18 -8.55 0.67
N GLU A 542 33.80 -7.38 0.53
CA GLU A 542 34.14 -6.52 1.66
C GLU A 542 32.89 -6.11 2.47
N SER A 543 31.83 -5.68 1.80
CA SER A 543 30.57 -5.26 2.43
C SER A 543 29.88 -6.42 3.16
N MET A 544 29.88 -7.61 2.56
CA MET A 544 29.37 -8.83 3.19
C MET A 544 30.19 -9.20 4.43
N MET A 545 31.52 -9.15 4.33
CA MET A 545 32.42 -9.49 5.45
C MET A 545 32.32 -8.52 6.62
N LYS A 546 32.06 -7.22 6.36
CA LYS A 546 31.76 -6.23 7.41
C LYS A 546 30.49 -6.56 8.20
N ARG A 547 29.57 -7.33 7.62
CA ARG A 547 28.30 -7.74 8.22
C ARG A 547 28.20 -9.25 8.50
N ARG A 548 29.34 -9.94 8.58
CA ARG A 548 29.35 -11.41 8.79
C ARG A 548 28.57 -11.85 10.04
N ASP A 549 28.61 -11.05 11.11
CA ASP A 549 27.95 -11.37 12.39
C ASP A 549 26.42 -11.23 12.28
N ASP A 550 25.95 -10.33 11.41
CA ASP A 550 24.54 -10.09 11.09
C ASP A 550 23.95 -11.16 10.17
N LEU A 551 24.75 -11.70 9.26
CA LEU A 551 24.30 -12.54 8.13
C LEU A 551 24.24 -14.03 8.46
N SER A 552 24.43 -14.42 9.73
CA SER A 552 24.41 -15.83 10.18
C SER A 552 25.36 -16.72 9.36
N PHE A 553 26.60 -16.25 9.17
CA PHE A 553 27.62 -16.90 8.35
C PHE A 553 27.96 -18.29 8.89
N ARG A 554 27.60 -19.36 8.17
CA ARG A 554 27.74 -20.74 8.68
C ARG A 554 29.08 -21.37 8.33
N GLN A 555 29.68 -21.00 7.19
CA GLN A 555 30.90 -21.63 6.68
C GLN A 555 32.01 -20.62 6.36
N GLU A 556 32.32 -19.71 7.30
CA GLU A 556 33.26 -18.60 7.09
C GLU A 556 34.65 -19.03 6.62
N ILE A 557 35.28 -19.94 7.37
CA ILE A 557 36.64 -20.39 7.06
C ILE A 557 36.69 -21.01 5.66
N LYS A 558 35.71 -21.84 5.33
CA LYS A 558 35.62 -22.50 4.03
C LYS A 558 35.35 -21.51 2.89
N PHE A 559 34.55 -20.48 3.14
CA PHE A 559 34.31 -19.40 2.20
C PHE A 559 35.60 -18.62 1.92
N ARG A 560 36.29 -18.15 2.98
CA ARG A 560 37.57 -17.43 2.86
C ARG A 560 38.63 -18.25 2.12
N ASN A 561 38.77 -19.53 2.45
CA ASN A 561 39.72 -20.43 1.79
C ASN A 561 39.45 -20.64 0.30
N LYS A 562 38.21 -20.45 -0.16
CA LYS A 562 37.84 -20.53 -1.58
C LYS A 562 38.00 -19.20 -2.33
N LEU A 563 38.15 -18.09 -1.61
CA LEU A 563 38.36 -16.76 -2.20
C LEU A 563 39.84 -16.50 -2.53
N VAL A 564 40.74 -17.01 -1.67
CA VAL A 564 42.17 -17.12 -1.95
C VAL A 564 42.37 -18.13 -3.08
#